data_AF-A0A7K5SMQ4-F1
#
_entry.id   AF-A0A7K5SMQ4-F1
#
_cell.length_a   1.000
_cell.length_b   1.000
_cell.length_c   1.000
_cell.angle_alpha   90.00
_cell.angle_beta   90.00
_cell.angle_gamma   90.00
#
_symmetry.space_group_name_H-M   'P 1'
#
loop_
_entity.id
_entity.type
_entity.pdbx_description
1 polymer ?
#
loop_
_entity_poly.entity_id
_entity_poly.type
_entity_poly.pdbx_seq_one_letter_code
_entity_poly.pdbx_strand_id
1 'polypeptide(L)'
;QDIRNTVGNIPMEWYQDFPHIGYDLDGKKIYKPLRNKDELDLFLEKMENPEYWRTVQDPRTGAAVALSEEQLELVRRLQRGHFGDVHFDPYQPAVDFFSHEVQIHPVTNRPADKRSFIPSLVEKEKVSKLVHAIKMGWIQPRKPKENVPTFYDLWAREDPNSVLGRHKMHVPAPKIPLPGHAESYNPPPEFLLSPEEKLAWEQQEPAERRLNFIPQKFPSLRAVPAYSRFIHERFERCLDLYLCPRQRKMRVNVDPEDLIPKLPRPRDLQPFPTTQALIYHGHSSLVRTLSVSPSGQWLVSGSDDGTVRFWEVSTARCLRTLPLGSVVKSVAWNPNPNICLVAVAV
;
A
#
# COMPACT_ATOMS: atom_id res chain seq x y z
N GLN A 1 16.59 94.15 28.24
CA GLN A 1 17.48 93.94 29.41
C GLN A 1 16.76 92.92 30.26
N ASP A 2 17.33 91.72 30.43
CA ASP A 2 16.67 90.66 31.20
C ASP A 2 16.60 91.09 32.67
N ILE A 3 15.38 91.41 33.12
CA ILE A 3 15.10 91.70 34.53
C ILE A 3 15.23 90.38 35.28
N ARG A 4 16.35 90.20 35.98
CA ARG A 4 16.69 88.95 36.65
C ARG A 4 16.28 89.00 38.11
N ASN A 5 15.12 88.42 38.41
CA ASN A 5 14.66 88.26 39.78
C ASN A 5 15.63 87.39 40.61
N THR A 6 16.01 87.87 41.80
CA THR A 6 16.93 87.17 42.73
C THR A 6 16.22 86.21 43.68
N VAL A 7 14.89 86.20 43.67
CA VAL A 7 14.05 85.23 44.39
C VAL A 7 14.41 83.83 43.88
N GLY A 8 14.98 83.01 44.78
CA GLY A 8 15.38 81.64 44.48
C GLY A 8 14.18 80.71 44.26
N ASN A 9 14.36 79.39 44.49
CA ASN A 9 13.27 78.42 44.38
C ASN A 9 12.36 78.44 45.63
N ILE A 10 11.66 79.56 45.84
CA ILE A 10 10.68 79.76 46.93
C ILE A 10 9.25 79.74 46.36
N PRO A 11 8.25 79.30 47.13
CA PRO A 11 6.86 79.33 46.69
C PRO A 11 6.42 80.77 46.36
N MET A 12 6.04 81.01 45.10
CA MET A 12 5.67 82.34 44.61
C MET A 12 4.32 82.83 45.16
N GLU A 13 3.59 81.98 45.87
CA GLU A 13 2.36 82.30 46.60
C GLU A 13 2.59 83.41 47.64
N TRP A 14 3.76 83.46 48.28
CA TRP A 14 4.08 84.48 49.29
C TRP A 14 4.07 85.91 48.75
N TYR A 15 4.28 86.08 47.45
CA TYR A 15 4.23 87.38 46.80
C TYR A 15 2.85 87.73 46.24
N GLN A 16 1.83 86.86 46.32
CA GLN A 16 0.51 87.10 45.72
C GLN A 16 -0.16 88.40 46.21
N ASP A 17 -0.10 88.65 47.51
CA ASP A 17 -0.71 89.83 48.14
C ASP A 17 0.12 91.12 47.99
N PHE A 18 1.37 91.01 47.51
CA PHE A 18 2.27 92.14 47.31
C PHE A 18 2.24 92.67 45.87
N PRO A 19 2.46 93.99 45.65
CA PRO A 19 2.49 94.60 44.33
C PRO A 19 3.79 94.34 43.54
N HIS A 20 4.75 93.63 44.12
CA HIS A 20 6.06 93.31 43.53
C HIS A 20 6.37 91.83 43.72
N ILE A 21 7.16 91.26 42.82
CA ILE A 21 7.66 89.88 42.90
C ILE A 21 9.17 89.99 43.08
N GLY A 22 9.62 90.03 44.34
CA GLY A 22 11.05 90.04 44.64
C GLY A 22 11.78 91.36 44.35
N TYR A 23 13.11 91.27 44.42
CA TYR A 23 14.03 92.38 44.24
C TYR A 23 15.11 92.02 43.21
N ASP A 24 15.58 93.02 42.47
CA ASP A 24 16.76 92.89 41.61
C ASP A 24 18.04 92.80 42.44
N LEU A 25 19.17 92.48 41.78
CA LEU A 25 20.51 92.43 42.39
C LEU A 25 20.87 93.72 43.15
N ASP A 26 20.41 94.87 42.64
CA ASP A 26 20.65 96.20 43.24
C ASP A 26 19.65 96.56 44.36
N GLY A 27 18.77 95.63 44.76
CA GLY A 27 17.79 95.83 45.83
C GLY A 27 16.55 96.65 45.45
N LYS A 28 16.30 96.89 44.15
CA LYS A 28 15.09 97.55 43.65
C LYS A 28 13.93 96.56 43.54
N LYS A 29 12.71 97.00 43.88
CA LYS A 29 11.49 96.17 43.81
C LYS A 29 11.11 95.91 42.35
N ILE A 30 10.92 94.64 42.00
CA ILE A 30 10.42 94.24 40.68
C ILE A 30 8.89 94.24 40.73
N TYR A 31 8.27 95.30 40.23
CA TYR A 31 6.81 95.43 40.26
C TYR A 31 6.14 94.40 39.36
N LYS A 32 5.00 93.87 39.82
CA LYS A 32 4.12 93.05 38.97
C LYS A 32 3.64 93.89 37.80
N PRO A 33 3.49 93.32 36.60
CA PRO A 33 2.82 94.02 35.51
C PRO A 33 1.44 94.48 35.98
N LEU A 34 1.13 95.77 35.75
CA LEU A 34 -0.05 96.45 36.30
C LEU A 34 -1.32 95.63 36.05
N ARG A 35 -1.93 95.17 37.14
CA ARG A 35 -3.06 94.24 37.17
C ARG A 35 -4.40 94.99 37.04
N ASN A 36 -4.47 95.98 36.14
CA ASN A 36 -5.70 96.70 35.79
C ASN A 36 -6.35 96.07 34.54
N LYS A 37 -6.44 94.74 34.50
CA LYS A 37 -7.18 94.03 33.45
C LYS A 37 -8.47 93.54 34.08
N ASP A 38 -9.60 93.99 33.56
CA ASP A 38 -10.92 93.55 34.02
C ASP A 38 -11.13 92.07 33.65
N GLU A 39 -12.04 91.38 34.33
CA GLU A 39 -12.34 89.96 34.03
C GLU A 39 -12.76 89.75 32.56
N LEU A 40 -13.34 90.77 31.95
CA LEU A 40 -13.65 90.83 30.53
C LEU A 40 -12.40 90.84 29.64
N ASP A 41 -11.37 91.61 30.00
CA ASP A 41 -10.12 91.67 29.22
C ASP A 41 -9.36 90.34 29.27
N LEU A 42 -9.33 89.68 30.43
CA LEU A 42 -8.75 88.34 30.55
C LEU A 42 -9.54 87.31 29.72
N PHE A 43 -10.86 87.45 29.64
CA PHE A 43 -11.70 86.60 28.81
C PHE A 43 -11.44 86.84 27.31
N LEU A 44 -11.33 88.10 26.88
CA LEU A 44 -11.02 88.46 25.50
C LEU A 44 -9.61 87.98 25.11
N GLU A 45 -8.61 88.11 25.98
CA GLU A 45 -7.26 87.59 25.73
C GLU A 45 -7.25 86.06 25.53
N LYS A 46 -8.18 85.35 26.18
CA LYS A 46 -8.30 83.89 26.03
C LYS A 46 -9.03 83.47 24.75
N MET A 47 -10.00 84.26 24.30
CA MET A 47 -10.88 83.90 23.16
C MET A 47 -10.42 84.47 21.82
N GLU A 48 -9.84 85.67 21.79
CA GLU A 48 -9.54 86.39 20.55
C GLU A 48 -8.05 86.40 20.15
N ASN A 49 -7.11 86.22 21.09
CA ASN A 49 -5.67 86.21 20.74
C ASN A 49 -5.24 84.87 20.12
N PRO A 50 -4.80 84.84 18.84
CA PRO A 50 -4.35 83.60 18.19
C PRO A 50 -3.08 83.00 18.81
N GLU A 51 -2.31 83.83 19.53
CA GLU A 51 -1.03 83.47 20.14
C GLU A 51 -1.17 83.04 21.61
N TYR A 52 -2.38 83.05 22.18
CA TYR A 52 -2.60 82.71 23.59
C TYR A 52 -2.13 81.28 23.96
N TRP A 53 -2.19 80.32 23.04
CA TRP A 53 -1.66 78.98 23.29
C TRP A 53 -0.12 78.91 23.28
N ARG A 54 0.57 79.94 22.76
CA ARG A 54 2.04 80.05 22.75
C ARG A 54 2.56 80.85 23.95
N THR A 55 1.69 81.50 24.72
CA THR A 55 2.10 82.34 25.85
C THR A 55 2.28 81.49 27.10
N VAL A 56 3.43 81.65 27.74
CA VAL A 56 3.78 81.02 29.01
C VAL A 56 3.98 82.13 30.04
N GLN A 57 3.38 81.97 31.21
CA GLN A 57 3.60 82.89 32.33
C GLN A 57 4.98 82.63 32.92
N ASP A 58 5.85 83.64 32.90
CA ASP A 58 7.12 83.55 33.60
C ASP A 58 6.87 83.65 35.12
N PRO A 59 7.16 82.58 35.89
CA PRO A 59 6.88 82.57 37.34
C PRO A 59 7.60 83.69 38.09
N ARG A 60 8.75 84.16 37.59
CA ARG A 60 9.62 85.12 38.28
C ARG A 60 9.20 86.56 38.11
N THR A 61 8.69 86.93 36.94
CA THR A 61 8.27 88.30 36.65
C THR A 61 6.75 88.45 36.67
N GLY A 62 6.01 87.34 36.57
CA GLY A 62 4.56 87.33 36.45
C GLY A 62 4.05 87.91 35.13
N ALA A 63 4.93 88.08 34.14
CA ALA A 63 4.59 88.53 32.79
C ALA A 63 4.28 87.34 31.87
N ALA A 64 3.32 87.53 30.96
CA ALA A 64 3.03 86.57 29.90
C ALA A 64 4.05 86.73 28.77
N VAL A 65 4.88 85.71 28.54
CA VAL A 65 5.89 85.69 27.46
C VAL A 65 5.42 84.75 26.36
N ALA A 66 5.30 85.25 25.13
CA ALA A 66 5.03 84.41 23.96
C ALA A 66 6.32 83.69 23.51
N LEU A 67 6.26 82.38 23.32
CA LEU A 67 7.39 81.60 22.79
C LEU A 67 7.65 81.96 21.33
N SER A 68 8.93 82.11 20.97
CA SER A 68 9.35 82.35 19.59
C SER A 68 9.17 81.08 18.74
N GLU A 69 9.13 81.24 17.41
CA GLU A 69 8.97 80.10 16.51
C GLU A 69 10.16 79.12 16.56
N GLU A 70 11.39 79.62 16.77
CA GLU A 70 12.59 78.79 16.95
C GLU A 70 12.50 77.92 18.22
N GLN A 71 11.98 78.48 19.31
CA GLN A 71 11.77 77.75 20.56
C GLN A 71 10.70 76.68 20.40
N LEU A 72 9.61 76.98 19.68
CA LEU A 72 8.57 76.02 19.36
C LEU A 72 9.11 74.89 18.45
N GLU A 73 9.95 75.22 17.47
CA GLU A 73 10.57 74.23 16.61
C GLU A 73 11.53 73.32 17.38
N LEU A 74 12.34 73.89 18.28
CA LEU A 74 13.19 73.13 19.19
C LEU A 74 12.37 72.16 20.05
N VAL A 75 11.26 72.61 20.66
CA VAL A 75 10.35 71.76 21.43
C VAL A 75 9.78 70.63 20.56
N ARG A 76 9.36 70.93 19.32
CA ARG A 76 8.85 69.91 18.39
C ARG A 76 9.92 68.90 17.98
N ARG A 77 11.16 69.34 17.74
CA ARG A 77 12.29 68.44 17.42
C ARG A 77 12.59 67.52 18.59
N LEU A 78 12.67 68.06 19.80
CA LEU A 78 12.89 67.30 21.03
C LEU A 78 11.75 66.30 21.30
N GLN A 79 10.49 66.70 21.11
CA GLN A 79 9.34 65.79 21.23
C GLN A 79 9.39 64.62 20.23
N ARG A 80 9.91 64.86 19.03
CA ARG A 80 10.10 63.83 17.99
C ARG A 80 11.37 62.98 18.21
N GLY A 81 12.15 63.25 19.26
CA GLY A 81 13.41 62.55 19.53
C GLY A 81 14.56 62.95 18.61
N HIS A 82 14.45 64.08 17.89
CA HIS A 82 15.55 64.63 17.09
C HIS A 82 16.51 65.44 17.97
N PHE A 83 17.75 65.57 17.51
CA PHE A 83 18.75 66.41 18.16
C PHE A 83 18.34 67.89 18.13
N GLY A 84 18.63 68.61 19.22
CA GLY A 84 18.26 70.01 19.37
C GLY A 84 19.05 70.93 18.44
N ASP A 85 20.32 70.61 18.18
CA ASP A 85 21.16 71.32 17.22
C ASP A 85 20.93 70.78 15.80
N VAL A 86 20.71 71.68 14.85
CA VAL A 86 20.52 71.36 13.42
C VAL A 86 21.80 70.78 12.81
N HIS A 87 22.96 71.16 13.32
CA HIS A 87 24.25 70.84 12.70
C HIS A 87 24.92 69.58 13.26
N PHE A 88 24.26 68.87 14.19
CA PHE A 88 24.82 67.67 14.77
C PHE A 88 24.74 66.48 13.81
N ASP A 89 25.88 65.91 13.44
CA ASP A 89 25.98 64.69 12.63
C ASP A 89 26.03 63.44 13.55
N PRO A 90 24.99 62.57 13.56
CA PRO A 90 24.94 61.38 14.40
C PRO A 90 25.87 60.25 13.95
N TYR A 91 26.41 60.32 12.74
CA TYR A 91 27.13 59.21 12.09
C TYR A 91 28.58 59.56 11.77
N GLN A 92 29.25 60.29 12.66
CA GLN A 92 30.67 60.56 12.49
C GLN A 92 31.49 59.26 12.49
N PRO A 93 32.46 59.11 11.56
CA PRO A 93 33.30 57.92 11.50
C PRO A 93 34.15 57.78 12.77
N ALA A 94 34.19 56.58 13.33
CA ALA A 94 35.02 56.27 14.50
C ALA A 94 36.50 56.30 14.11
N VAL A 95 37.24 57.30 14.62
CA VAL A 95 38.68 57.41 14.43
C VAL A 95 39.39 56.62 15.54
N ASP A 96 40.21 55.65 15.17
CA ASP A 96 40.96 54.85 16.14
C ASP A 96 42.25 55.56 16.57
N PHE A 97 42.17 56.28 17.68
CA PHE A 97 43.28 57.06 18.20
C PHE A 97 44.35 56.22 18.91
N PHE A 98 44.05 54.96 19.27
CA PHE A 98 44.89 54.19 20.19
C PHE A 98 45.46 52.92 19.57
N SER A 99 44.72 52.23 18.71
CA SER A 99 45.16 50.93 18.16
C SER A 99 46.20 51.06 17.04
N HIS A 100 46.53 52.29 16.62
CA HIS A 100 47.47 52.51 15.52
C HIS A 100 48.92 52.14 15.90
N GLU A 101 49.24 52.13 17.20
CA GLU A 101 50.54 51.70 17.71
C GLU A 101 50.50 50.23 18.18
N VAL A 102 51.36 49.38 17.61
CA VAL A 102 51.42 47.95 17.94
C VAL A 102 52.26 47.72 19.20
N GLN A 103 51.69 47.03 20.20
CA GLN A 103 52.40 46.68 21.43
C GLN A 103 53.34 45.47 21.22
N ILE A 104 54.65 45.67 21.42
CA ILE A 104 55.70 44.66 21.23
C ILE A 104 55.81 43.69 22.42
N HIS A 105 55.47 44.16 23.62
CA HIS A 105 55.57 43.38 24.85
C HIS A 105 54.17 43.07 25.42
N PRO A 106 54.01 41.92 26.10
CA PRO A 106 52.77 41.64 26.81
C PRO A 106 52.57 42.66 27.93
N VAL A 107 51.31 42.99 28.21
CA VAL A 107 50.92 43.93 29.27
C VAL A 107 51.45 43.51 30.66
N THR A 108 51.71 42.21 30.86
CA THR A 108 52.26 41.69 32.12
C THR A 108 53.46 40.78 31.89
N ASN A 109 54.48 40.92 32.74
CA ASN A 109 55.65 40.05 32.78
C ASN A 109 55.52 38.96 33.86
N ARG A 110 54.39 38.24 33.89
CA ARG A 110 54.21 37.12 34.82
C ARG A 110 54.97 35.89 34.31
N PRO A 111 55.79 35.23 35.14
CA PRO A 111 56.49 34.03 34.72
C PRO A 111 55.48 32.90 34.44
N ALA A 112 55.81 32.05 33.47
CA ALA A 112 54.96 30.92 33.13
C ALA A 112 55.00 29.83 34.20
N ASP A 113 53.85 29.21 34.47
CA ASP A 113 53.75 28.09 35.42
C ASP A 113 54.44 26.83 34.89
N LYS A 114 55.01 26.01 35.79
CA LYS A 114 55.64 24.73 35.43
C LYS A 114 54.67 23.73 34.77
N ARG A 115 53.38 23.79 35.10
CA ARG A 115 52.33 22.92 34.53
C ARG A 115 52.14 23.12 33.01
N SER A 116 52.59 24.23 32.46
CA SER A 116 52.54 24.49 31.02
C SER A 116 53.59 23.71 30.25
N PHE A 117 54.63 23.22 30.92
CA PHE A 117 55.75 22.51 30.30
C PHE A 117 55.86 21.04 30.70
N ILE A 118 55.29 20.65 31.85
CA ILE A 118 55.36 19.29 32.38
C ILE A 118 54.05 18.54 32.04
N PRO A 119 54.10 17.21 31.80
CA PRO A 119 52.90 16.39 31.63
C PRO A 119 51.86 16.62 32.73
N SER A 120 50.58 16.59 32.34
CA SER A 120 49.52 17.05 33.23
C SER A 120 49.27 16.07 34.38
N LEU A 121 49.25 16.61 35.60
CA LEU A 121 49.00 15.81 36.81
C LEU A 121 47.53 15.33 36.88
N VAL A 122 46.61 16.09 36.30
CA VAL A 122 45.18 15.75 36.24
C VAL A 122 44.96 14.52 35.36
N GLU A 123 45.66 14.42 34.23
CA GLU A 123 45.60 13.24 33.37
C GLU A 123 46.21 12.03 34.05
N LYS A 124 47.34 12.20 34.75
CA LYS A 124 47.94 11.14 35.56
C LYS A 124 46.97 10.58 36.59
N GLU A 125 46.21 11.44 37.28
CA GLU A 125 45.20 11.01 38.24
C GLU A 125 44.05 10.25 37.58
N LYS A 126 43.57 10.71 36.42
CA LYS A 126 42.55 10.01 35.63
C LYS A 126 43.01 8.63 35.17
N VAL A 127 44.24 8.53 34.66
CA VAL A 127 44.85 7.26 34.25
C VAL A 127 44.97 6.32 35.45
N SER A 128 45.39 6.82 36.61
CA SER A 128 45.45 6.01 37.85
C SER A 128 44.08 5.44 38.24
N LYS A 129 43.02 6.26 38.18
CA LYS A 129 41.64 5.82 38.43
C LYS A 129 41.18 4.74 37.44
N LEU A 130 41.50 4.90 36.15
CA LEU A 130 41.19 3.90 35.12
C LEU A 130 41.96 2.60 35.34
N VAL A 131 43.26 2.68 35.66
CA VAL A 131 44.07 1.50 35.99
C VAL A 131 43.52 0.77 37.20
N HIS A 132 43.10 1.49 38.24
CA HIS A 132 42.45 0.89 39.40
C HIS A 132 41.15 0.18 39.02
N ALA A 133 40.28 0.83 38.24
CA ALA A 133 39.03 0.25 37.75
C ALA A 133 39.25 -0.98 36.85
N ILE A 134 40.31 -1.00 36.05
CA ILE A 134 40.72 -2.18 35.27
C ILE A 134 41.20 -3.31 36.18
N LYS A 135 42.02 -3.00 37.20
CA LYS A 135 42.54 -3.99 38.16
C LYS A 135 41.42 -4.62 39.00
N MET A 136 40.41 -3.84 39.37
CA MET A 136 39.21 -4.31 40.08
C MET A 136 38.21 -5.03 39.16
N GLY A 137 38.44 -5.04 37.84
CA GLY A 137 37.60 -5.73 36.86
C GLY A 137 36.31 -4.99 36.47
N TRP A 138 36.11 -3.76 36.93
CA TRP A 138 34.95 -2.93 36.56
C TRP A 138 35.01 -2.45 35.12
N ILE A 139 36.22 -2.22 34.60
CA ILE A 139 36.46 -1.88 33.21
C ILE A 139 37.28 -3.01 32.60
N GLN A 140 36.69 -3.72 31.64
CA GLN A 140 37.45 -4.67 30.84
C GLN A 140 38.14 -3.93 29.68
N PRO A 141 39.44 -4.15 29.46
CA PRO A 141 40.12 -3.58 28.31
C PRO A 141 39.49 -4.13 27.03
N ARG A 142 39.29 -3.24 26.05
CA ARG A 142 38.68 -3.62 24.78
C ARG A 142 39.60 -4.56 24.02
N LYS A 143 39.31 -5.86 24.08
CA LYS A 143 39.94 -6.84 23.19
C LYS A 143 39.34 -6.68 21.77
N PRO A 144 40.15 -6.71 20.71
CA PRO A 144 39.61 -6.77 19.36
C PRO A 144 38.70 -8.00 19.25
N LYS A 145 37.45 -7.81 18.86
CA LYS A 145 36.53 -8.93 18.62
C LYS A 145 36.99 -9.62 17.34
N GLU A 146 37.37 -10.88 17.42
CA GLU A 146 37.49 -11.72 16.23
C GLU A 146 36.07 -12.01 15.75
N ASN A 147 35.68 -11.41 14.63
CA ASN A 147 34.37 -11.63 14.01
C ASN A 147 34.36 -12.96 13.25
N VAL A 148 34.55 -14.08 13.96
CA VAL A 148 34.38 -15.40 13.37
C VAL A 148 32.90 -15.77 13.51
N PRO A 149 32.17 -16.00 12.41
CA PRO A 149 30.78 -16.46 12.51
C PRO A 149 30.76 -17.82 13.22
N THR A 150 30.00 -17.91 14.31
CA THR A 150 29.77 -19.17 15.01
C THR A 150 28.64 -19.93 14.33
N PHE A 151 28.94 -21.14 13.84
CA PHE A 151 27.95 -22.03 13.24
C PHE A 151 27.45 -23.01 14.29
N TYR A 152 26.14 -23.10 14.44
CA TYR A 152 25.48 -24.09 15.30
C TYR A 152 24.68 -25.04 14.43
N ASP A 153 24.80 -26.33 14.71
CA ASP A 153 23.90 -27.32 14.10
C ASP A 153 22.56 -27.30 14.84
N LEU A 154 21.56 -26.70 14.20
CA LEU A 154 20.21 -26.57 14.74
C LEU A 154 19.49 -27.93 14.83
N TRP A 155 19.94 -28.93 14.07
CA TRP A 155 19.27 -30.23 13.92
C TRP A 155 19.93 -31.37 14.68
N ALA A 156 21.04 -31.11 15.38
CA ALA A 156 21.82 -32.13 16.10
C ALA A 156 21.03 -32.94 17.15
N ARG A 157 19.85 -32.45 17.59
CA ARG A 157 19.01 -33.07 18.61
C ARG A 157 17.53 -33.20 18.21
N GLU A 158 17.17 -32.99 16.95
CA GLU A 158 15.76 -33.13 16.54
C GLU A 158 15.39 -34.61 16.33
N ASP A 159 14.42 -35.10 17.11
CA ASP A 159 13.82 -36.42 16.89
C ASP A 159 13.04 -36.42 15.56
N PRO A 160 13.26 -37.39 14.64
CA PRO A 160 12.59 -37.46 13.33
C PRO A 160 11.05 -37.40 13.40
N ASN A 161 10.48 -37.83 14.53
CA ASN A 161 9.04 -37.90 14.75
C ASN A 161 8.44 -36.61 15.35
N SER A 162 9.26 -35.65 15.81
CA SER A 162 8.80 -34.39 16.42
C SER A 162 8.10 -33.46 15.41
N VAL A 163 8.52 -33.50 14.14
CA VAL A 163 7.98 -32.64 13.07
C VAL A 163 6.54 -33.03 12.69
N LEU A 164 6.21 -34.32 12.76
CA LEU A 164 4.87 -34.84 12.42
C LEU A 164 3.81 -34.54 13.49
N GLY A 165 4.23 -34.20 14.72
CA GLY A 165 3.33 -33.93 15.84
C GLY A 165 2.72 -32.52 15.87
N ARG A 166 3.33 -31.52 15.20
CA ARG A 166 2.96 -30.11 15.40
C ARG A 166 1.71 -29.66 14.64
N HIS A 167 1.29 -30.36 13.57
CA HIS A 167 0.08 -30.03 12.83
C HIS A 167 -0.68 -31.29 12.39
N LYS A 168 -1.71 -31.68 13.15
CA LYS A 168 -2.56 -32.85 12.87
C LYS A 168 -3.24 -32.85 11.48
N MET A 169 -3.34 -31.70 10.82
CA MET A 169 -4.06 -31.53 9.53
C MET A 169 -3.29 -30.70 8.49
N HIS A 170 -1.95 -30.71 8.51
CA HIS A 170 -1.18 -30.05 7.44
C HIS A 170 -1.21 -30.87 6.14
N VAL A 171 -1.73 -30.29 5.06
CA VAL A 171 -1.63 -30.89 3.72
C VAL A 171 -0.29 -30.48 3.11
N PRO A 172 0.65 -31.41 2.91
CA PRO A 172 1.94 -31.09 2.33
C PRO A 172 1.77 -30.56 0.90
N ALA A 173 2.66 -29.66 0.51
CA ALA A 173 2.72 -29.21 -0.88
C ALA A 173 2.98 -30.42 -1.81
N PRO A 174 2.36 -30.47 -2.99
CA PRO A 174 2.65 -31.51 -3.97
C PRO A 174 4.12 -31.42 -4.36
N LYS A 175 4.79 -32.56 -4.48
CA LYS A 175 6.19 -32.62 -4.92
C LYS A 175 6.25 -32.48 -6.44
N ILE A 176 7.31 -31.85 -6.93
CA ILE A 176 7.59 -31.81 -8.37
C ILE A 176 7.85 -33.26 -8.82
N PRO A 177 7.28 -33.71 -9.96
CA PRO A 177 7.59 -35.02 -10.49
C PRO A 177 9.09 -35.15 -10.77
N LEU A 178 9.60 -36.37 -10.69
CA LEU A 178 10.99 -36.63 -11.06
C LEU A 178 11.18 -36.37 -12.57
N PRO A 179 12.33 -35.85 -13.00
CA PRO A 179 12.63 -35.65 -14.41
C PRO A 179 12.42 -36.93 -15.22
N GLY A 180 11.66 -36.83 -16.31
CA GLY A 180 11.37 -37.93 -17.23
C GLY A 180 12.33 -37.99 -18.42
N HIS A 181 12.15 -38.99 -19.29
CA HIS A 181 12.94 -39.13 -20.52
C HIS A 181 12.77 -37.95 -21.49
N ALA A 182 11.60 -37.31 -21.51
CA ALA A 182 11.30 -36.16 -22.36
C ALA A 182 12.15 -34.92 -22.02
N GLU A 183 12.56 -34.76 -20.75
CA GLU A 183 13.39 -33.64 -20.28
C GLU A 183 14.89 -33.87 -20.53
N SER A 184 15.28 -35.08 -20.91
CA SER A 184 16.67 -35.36 -21.22
C SER A 184 17.11 -34.59 -22.48
N TYR A 185 18.38 -34.21 -22.54
CA TYR A 185 18.93 -33.54 -23.72
C TYR A 185 19.02 -34.45 -24.95
N ASN A 186 18.95 -35.78 -24.75
CA ASN A 186 18.99 -36.78 -25.81
C ASN A 186 17.85 -37.78 -25.61
N PRO A 187 16.59 -37.35 -25.82
CA PRO A 187 15.44 -38.21 -25.65
C PRO A 187 15.34 -39.21 -26.81
N PRO A 188 14.67 -40.35 -26.61
CA PRO A 188 14.26 -41.24 -27.69
C PRO A 188 13.44 -40.49 -28.75
N PRO A 189 13.51 -40.89 -30.03
CA PRO A 189 12.85 -40.16 -31.12
C PRO A 189 11.33 -40.08 -30.97
N GLU A 190 10.71 -41.01 -30.26
CA GLU A 190 9.26 -41.02 -29.96
C GLU A 190 8.78 -39.79 -29.17
N PHE A 191 9.68 -39.13 -28.42
CA PHE A 191 9.34 -37.93 -27.67
C PHE A 191 9.52 -36.64 -28.48
N LEU A 192 10.14 -36.71 -29.66
CA LEU A 192 10.33 -35.54 -30.50
C LEU A 192 9.04 -35.26 -31.27
N LEU A 193 8.46 -34.07 -31.03
CA LEU A 193 7.22 -33.67 -31.69
C LEU A 193 7.40 -33.55 -33.20
N SER A 194 6.35 -33.95 -33.92
CA SER A 194 6.22 -33.70 -35.35
C SER A 194 6.10 -32.17 -35.61
N PRO A 195 6.40 -31.68 -36.81
CA PRO A 195 6.28 -30.25 -37.11
C PRO A 195 4.85 -29.72 -36.96
N GLU A 196 3.84 -30.55 -37.26
CA GLU A 196 2.43 -30.22 -37.08
C GLU A 196 2.06 -30.10 -35.60
N GLU A 197 2.54 -31.04 -34.77
CA GLU A 197 2.33 -31.01 -33.32
C GLU A 197 3.02 -29.82 -32.65
N LYS A 198 4.21 -29.43 -33.12
CA LYS A 198 4.91 -28.23 -32.63
C LYS A 198 4.08 -26.97 -32.87
N LEU A 199 3.51 -26.83 -34.06
CA LEU A 199 2.66 -25.70 -34.40
C LEU A 199 1.39 -25.70 -33.55
N ALA A 200 0.75 -26.86 -33.37
CA ALA A 200 -0.38 -27.00 -32.47
C ALA A 200 -0.04 -26.63 -31.01
N TRP A 201 1.15 -27.03 -30.53
CA TRP A 201 1.62 -26.68 -29.18
C TRP A 201 1.87 -25.17 -29.02
N GLU A 202 2.40 -24.50 -30.05
CA GLU A 202 2.60 -23.05 -30.05
C GLU A 202 1.27 -22.29 -30.02
N GLN A 203 0.24 -22.81 -30.70
CA GLN A 203 -1.11 -22.24 -30.71
C GLN A 203 -1.88 -22.46 -29.39
N GLN A 204 -1.59 -23.52 -28.64
CA GLN A 204 -2.23 -23.78 -27.35
C GLN A 204 -1.83 -22.75 -26.30
N GLU A 205 -2.77 -22.37 -25.43
CA GLU A 205 -2.48 -21.49 -24.31
C GLU A 205 -1.54 -22.14 -23.28
N PRO A 206 -0.63 -21.39 -22.64
CA PRO A 206 0.36 -21.96 -21.72
C PRO A 206 -0.21 -22.81 -20.58
N ALA A 207 -1.41 -22.49 -20.07
CA ALA A 207 -2.03 -23.19 -18.93
C ALA A 207 -2.63 -24.56 -19.29
N GLU A 208 -2.97 -24.78 -20.56
CA GLU A 208 -3.57 -26.04 -21.04
C GLU A 208 -2.52 -27.03 -21.54
N ARG A 209 -1.27 -26.58 -21.71
CA ARG A 209 -0.19 -27.41 -22.23
C ARG A 209 0.15 -28.52 -21.24
N ARG A 210 0.24 -29.75 -21.75
CA ARG A 210 0.70 -30.92 -20.98
C ARG A 210 2.18 -30.82 -20.58
N LEU A 211 3.01 -30.25 -21.46
CA LEU A 211 4.43 -30.02 -21.22
C LEU A 211 4.73 -28.52 -21.40
N ASN A 212 5.46 -27.95 -20.46
CA ASN A 212 5.84 -26.54 -20.46
C ASN A 212 6.97 -26.21 -21.45
N PHE A 213 7.63 -27.25 -21.97
CA PHE A 213 8.75 -27.18 -22.90
C PHE A 213 8.53 -28.13 -24.08
N ILE A 214 9.27 -27.88 -25.16
CA ILE A 214 9.32 -28.76 -26.32
C ILE A 214 10.55 -29.69 -26.17
N PRO A 215 10.38 -31.02 -26.15
CA PRO A 215 11.50 -31.96 -26.16
C PRO A 215 12.39 -31.75 -27.38
N GLN A 216 13.69 -31.65 -27.14
CA GLN A 216 14.70 -31.45 -28.19
C GLN A 216 15.85 -32.43 -27.99
N LYS A 217 16.39 -32.91 -29.10
CA LYS A 217 17.54 -33.81 -29.11
C LYS A 217 18.79 -33.04 -29.51
N PHE A 218 19.78 -33.08 -28.63
CA PHE A 218 21.11 -32.52 -28.86
C PHE A 218 22.13 -33.65 -28.97
N PRO A 219 23.10 -33.56 -29.89
CA PRO A 219 24.09 -34.62 -30.09
C PRO A 219 25.10 -34.73 -28.94
N SER A 220 25.34 -33.65 -28.20
CA SER A 220 26.27 -33.64 -27.06
C SER A 220 25.82 -32.65 -25.98
N LEU A 221 26.26 -32.88 -24.74
CA LEU A 221 25.95 -32.01 -23.60
C LEU A 221 26.43 -30.56 -23.79
N ARG A 222 27.54 -30.36 -24.53
CA ARG A 222 28.09 -29.03 -24.82
C ARG A 222 27.21 -28.20 -25.74
N ALA A 223 26.37 -28.86 -26.55
CA ALA A 223 25.45 -28.21 -27.47
C ALA A 223 24.11 -27.84 -26.82
N VAL A 224 23.89 -28.21 -25.55
CA VAL A 224 22.64 -27.92 -24.84
C VAL A 224 22.57 -26.43 -24.54
N PRO A 225 21.57 -25.70 -25.06
CA PRO A 225 21.41 -24.28 -24.82
C PRO A 225 20.93 -24.01 -23.40
N ALA A 226 21.09 -22.78 -22.94
CA ALA A 226 20.44 -22.32 -21.72
C ALA A 226 18.91 -22.32 -21.90
N TYR A 227 18.19 -22.92 -20.96
CA TYR A 227 16.73 -22.97 -21.01
C TYR A 227 16.12 -21.63 -20.58
N SER A 228 15.47 -20.92 -21.52
CA SER A 228 14.99 -19.55 -21.32
C SER A 228 13.88 -19.42 -20.28
N ARG A 229 12.98 -20.41 -20.17
CA ARG A 229 11.85 -20.37 -19.21
C ARG A 229 12.21 -20.88 -17.81
N PHE A 230 13.47 -21.24 -17.55
CA PHE A 230 13.86 -21.82 -16.26
C PHE A 230 13.45 -20.96 -15.05
N ILE A 231 13.76 -19.66 -15.10
CA ILE A 231 13.45 -18.72 -14.01
C ILE A 231 11.93 -18.59 -13.85
N HIS A 232 11.21 -18.53 -14.96
CA HIS A 232 9.76 -18.40 -14.98
C HIS A 232 9.08 -19.60 -14.32
N GLU A 233 9.47 -20.83 -14.68
CA GLU A 233 8.91 -22.05 -14.05
C GLU A 233 9.20 -22.14 -12.55
N ARG A 234 10.40 -21.72 -12.11
CA ARG A 234 10.73 -21.69 -10.68
C ARG A 234 9.91 -20.64 -9.93
N PHE A 235 9.67 -19.49 -10.56
CA PHE A 235 8.85 -18.44 -9.99
C PHE A 235 7.37 -18.85 -9.91
N GLU A 236 6.80 -19.40 -10.97
CA GLU A 236 5.44 -19.96 -10.99
C GLU A 236 5.29 -21.03 -9.90
N ARG A 237 6.29 -21.91 -9.75
CA ARG A 237 6.28 -22.90 -8.68
C ARG A 237 6.25 -22.29 -7.27
N CYS A 238 6.94 -21.18 -7.04
CA CYS A 238 6.87 -20.45 -5.78
C CYS A 238 5.47 -19.85 -5.54
N LEU A 239 4.83 -19.35 -6.59
CA LEU A 239 3.45 -18.88 -6.54
C LEU A 239 2.48 -20.03 -6.23
N ASP A 240 2.64 -21.18 -6.86
CA ASP A 240 1.82 -22.37 -6.59
C ASP A 240 1.94 -22.84 -5.14
N LEU A 241 3.14 -22.73 -4.56
CA LEU A 241 3.37 -23.09 -3.17
C LEU A 241 2.65 -22.16 -2.20
N TYR A 242 2.56 -20.87 -2.52
CA TYR A 242 2.06 -19.84 -1.62
C TYR A 242 0.56 -19.54 -1.82
N LEU A 243 0.13 -19.35 -3.07
CA LEU A 243 -1.20 -18.83 -3.43
C LEU A 243 -2.24 -19.93 -3.65
N CYS A 244 -1.85 -21.08 -4.22
CA CYS A 244 -2.82 -22.09 -4.60
C CYS A 244 -3.35 -22.87 -3.39
N PRO A 245 -4.69 -23.00 -3.23
CA PRO A 245 -5.27 -23.77 -2.15
C PRO A 245 -4.96 -25.25 -2.30
N ARG A 246 -4.65 -25.91 -1.18
CA ARG A 246 -4.26 -27.34 -1.16
C ARG A 246 -5.43 -28.18 -0.66
N GLN A 247 -5.76 -29.24 -1.41
CA GLN A 247 -6.82 -30.18 -1.05
C GLN A 247 -6.32 -31.62 -1.16
N ARG A 248 -6.63 -32.44 -0.15
CA ARG A 248 -6.41 -33.89 -0.22
C ARG A 248 -7.50 -34.51 -1.10
N LYS A 249 -7.15 -34.94 -2.31
CA LYS A 249 -8.04 -35.71 -3.19
C LYS A 249 -7.68 -37.20 -3.14
N MET A 250 -8.69 -38.05 -3.00
CA MET A 250 -8.53 -39.49 -3.15
C MET A 250 -8.57 -39.82 -4.64
N ARG A 251 -7.45 -40.26 -5.21
CA ARG A 251 -7.41 -40.81 -6.57
C ARG A 251 -7.82 -42.27 -6.48
N VAL A 252 -8.86 -42.62 -7.22
CA VAL A 252 -9.34 -44.00 -7.33
C VAL A 252 -8.49 -44.70 -8.40
N ASN A 253 -7.59 -45.57 -7.96
CA ASN A 253 -6.83 -46.44 -8.85
C ASN A 253 -7.60 -47.76 -8.95
N VAL A 254 -8.64 -47.79 -9.78
CA VAL A 254 -9.47 -48.96 -10.02
C VAL A 254 -9.32 -49.32 -11.48
N ASP A 255 -9.09 -50.61 -11.75
CA ASP A 255 -9.03 -51.10 -13.12
C ASP A 255 -10.42 -50.96 -13.75
N PRO A 256 -10.53 -50.53 -15.01
CA PRO A 256 -11.82 -50.27 -15.64
C PRO A 256 -12.70 -51.52 -15.70
N GLU A 257 -12.09 -52.71 -15.68
CA GLU A 257 -12.78 -54.00 -15.67
C GLU A 257 -13.55 -54.27 -14.36
N ASP A 258 -13.05 -53.78 -13.22
CA ASP A 258 -13.70 -53.95 -11.91
C ASP A 258 -14.99 -53.12 -11.78
N LEU A 259 -15.16 -52.12 -12.64
CA LEU A 259 -16.38 -51.31 -12.72
C LEU A 259 -17.54 -52.08 -13.37
N ILE A 260 -17.24 -53.17 -14.08
CA ILE A 260 -18.24 -53.99 -14.77
C ILE A 260 -18.82 -55.01 -13.79
N PRO A 261 -20.16 -55.08 -13.63
CA PRO A 261 -20.77 -56.08 -12.77
C PRO A 261 -20.51 -57.50 -13.32
N LYS A 262 -20.35 -58.45 -12.39
CA LYS A 262 -20.15 -59.86 -12.74
C LYS A 262 -21.46 -60.48 -13.22
N LEU A 263 -21.71 -60.37 -14.53
CA LEU A 263 -22.87 -60.98 -15.20
C LEU A 263 -22.55 -62.40 -15.68
N PRO A 264 -23.53 -63.33 -15.68
CA PRO A 264 -23.36 -64.62 -16.35
C PRO A 264 -23.10 -64.41 -17.84
N ARG A 265 -22.32 -65.30 -18.46
CA ARG A 265 -22.03 -65.18 -19.89
C ARG A 265 -23.31 -65.49 -20.66
N PRO A 266 -23.64 -64.72 -21.72
CA PRO A 266 -24.84 -64.98 -22.53
C PRO A 266 -24.95 -66.42 -23.03
N ARG A 267 -23.81 -67.10 -23.29
CA ARG A 267 -23.78 -68.51 -23.74
C ARG A 267 -24.43 -69.48 -22.74
N ASP A 268 -24.37 -69.19 -21.45
CA ASP A 268 -24.92 -70.07 -20.40
C ASP A 268 -26.45 -69.93 -20.31
N LEU A 269 -27.04 -68.90 -20.92
CA LEU A 269 -28.47 -68.60 -20.93
C LEU A 269 -29.18 -69.05 -22.21
N GLN A 270 -28.57 -69.95 -23.00
CA GLN A 270 -29.22 -70.51 -24.18
C GLN A 270 -30.40 -71.44 -23.78
N PRO A 271 -31.49 -71.48 -24.58
CA PRO A 271 -31.64 -70.93 -25.92
C PRO A 271 -32.23 -69.49 -25.97
N PHE A 272 -31.66 -68.66 -26.84
CA PHE A 272 -32.22 -67.36 -27.26
C PHE A 272 -32.02 -67.18 -28.77
N PRO A 273 -32.88 -66.41 -29.47
CA PRO A 273 -32.73 -66.21 -30.91
C PRO A 273 -31.45 -65.45 -31.24
N THR A 274 -30.61 -66.00 -32.13
CA THR A 274 -29.31 -65.41 -32.53
C THR A 274 -29.32 -64.79 -33.92
N THR A 275 -30.08 -65.37 -34.83
CA THR A 275 -30.15 -64.95 -36.24
C THR A 275 -31.60 -64.88 -36.69
N GLN A 276 -31.90 -63.96 -37.60
CA GLN A 276 -33.17 -63.93 -38.29
C GLN A 276 -33.27 -65.14 -39.23
N ALA A 277 -34.21 -66.05 -38.97
CA ALA A 277 -34.42 -67.25 -39.79
C ALA A 277 -35.36 -67.00 -40.99
N LEU A 278 -36.36 -66.14 -40.82
CA LEU A 278 -37.43 -65.94 -41.79
C LEU A 278 -37.72 -64.45 -42.02
N ILE A 279 -38.08 -64.09 -43.25
CA ILE A 279 -38.53 -62.76 -43.64
C ILE A 279 -39.91 -62.89 -44.28
N TYR A 280 -40.91 -62.21 -43.72
CA TYR A 280 -42.29 -62.21 -44.22
C TYR A 280 -42.47 -61.10 -45.27
N HIS A 281 -42.22 -61.43 -46.54
CA HIS A 281 -42.35 -60.49 -47.64
C HIS A 281 -43.79 -60.38 -48.13
N GLY A 282 -44.33 -59.16 -48.16
CA GLY A 282 -45.55 -58.89 -48.92
C GLY A 282 -46.29 -57.60 -48.60
N HIS A 283 -46.19 -57.06 -47.39
CA HIS A 283 -46.79 -55.75 -47.07
C HIS A 283 -46.11 -54.64 -47.87
N SER A 284 -46.90 -53.67 -48.36
CA SER A 284 -46.41 -52.53 -49.14
C SER A 284 -46.08 -51.30 -48.27
N SER A 285 -46.40 -51.37 -46.97
CA SER A 285 -46.14 -50.32 -45.99
C SER A 285 -45.70 -50.91 -44.64
N LEU A 286 -45.45 -50.04 -43.65
CA LEU A 286 -44.97 -50.40 -42.32
C LEU A 286 -45.92 -51.37 -41.62
N VAL A 287 -45.39 -52.47 -41.11
CA VAL A 287 -46.12 -53.39 -40.22
C VAL A 287 -46.08 -52.83 -38.81
N ARG A 288 -47.24 -52.42 -38.28
CA ARG A 288 -47.33 -51.81 -36.93
C ARG A 288 -47.53 -52.82 -35.82
N THR A 289 -48.13 -53.96 -36.15
CA THR A 289 -48.66 -54.89 -35.16
C THR A 289 -48.44 -56.30 -35.65
N LEU A 290 -48.16 -57.20 -34.71
CA LEU A 290 -48.08 -58.62 -34.96
C LEU A 290 -48.70 -59.37 -33.78
N SER A 291 -49.37 -60.47 -34.06
CA SER A 291 -49.93 -61.35 -33.04
C SER A 291 -49.76 -62.80 -33.47
N VAL A 292 -49.32 -63.63 -32.55
CA VAL A 292 -49.11 -65.07 -32.77
C VAL A 292 -50.32 -65.82 -32.25
N SER A 293 -50.78 -66.80 -33.03
CA SER A 293 -51.84 -67.71 -32.59
C SER A 293 -51.38 -68.53 -31.38
N PRO A 294 -52.27 -68.85 -30.43
CA PRO A 294 -51.93 -69.76 -29.32
C PRO A 294 -51.44 -71.14 -29.78
N SER A 295 -51.78 -71.54 -31.02
CA SER A 295 -51.28 -72.77 -31.65
C SER A 295 -49.82 -72.70 -32.11
N GLY A 296 -49.22 -71.51 -32.19
CA GLY A 296 -47.84 -71.27 -32.65
C GLY A 296 -47.61 -71.42 -34.16
N GLN A 297 -48.61 -71.90 -34.92
CA GLN A 297 -48.48 -72.13 -36.36
C GLN A 297 -48.73 -70.87 -37.20
N TRP A 298 -49.58 -69.96 -36.70
CA TRP A 298 -50.08 -68.80 -37.44
C TRP A 298 -49.63 -67.49 -36.82
N LEU A 299 -49.19 -66.57 -37.65
CA LEU A 299 -48.85 -65.20 -37.28
C LEU A 299 -49.74 -64.25 -38.08
N VAL A 300 -50.26 -63.23 -37.42
CA VAL A 300 -51.05 -62.18 -38.07
C VAL A 300 -50.31 -60.86 -37.96
N SER A 301 -50.20 -60.15 -39.07
CA SER A 301 -49.63 -58.81 -39.11
C SER A 301 -50.65 -57.79 -39.60
N GLY A 302 -50.62 -56.59 -39.00
CA GLY A 302 -51.38 -55.43 -39.43
C GLY A 302 -50.46 -54.33 -39.94
N SER A 303 -50.80 -53.74 -41.09
CA SER A 303 -49.97 -52.76 -41.80
C SER A 303 -50.73 -51.49 -42.15
N ASP A 304 -49.96 -50.42 -42.40
CA ASP A 304 -50.45 -49.13 -42.89
C ASP A 304 -50.97 -49.20 -44.34
N ASP A 305 -50.71 -50.31 -45.04
CA ASP A 305 -51.31 -50.60 -46.36
C ASP A 305 -52.81 -50.94 -46.29
N GLY A 306 -53.37 -50.91 -45.07
CA GLY A 306 -54.77 -51.19 -44.80
C GLY A 306 -55.13 -52.67 -44.94
N THR A 307 -54.14 -53.56 -44.88
CA THR A 307 -54.32 -55.01 -44.93
C THR A 307 -53.88 -55.71 -43.65
N VAL A 308 -54.61 -56.76 -43.31
CA VAL A 308 -54.18 -57.77 -42.33
C VAL A 308 -53.76 -59.03 -43.09
N ARG A 309 -52.60 -59.58 -42.74
CA ARG A 309 -52.07 -60.80 -43.39
C ARG A 309 -51.85 -61.90 -42.38
N PHE A 310 -52.28 -63.10 -42.77
CA PHE A 310 -52.03 -64.34 -42.05
C PHE A 310 -50.84 -65.04 -42.68
N TRP A 311 -49.87 -65.38 -41.85
CA TRP A 311 -48.62 -66.01 -42.22
C TRP A 311 -48.47 -67.34 -41.52
N GLU A 312 -47.87 -68.29 -42.20
CA GLU A 312 -47.39 -69.53 -41.59
C GLU A 312 -46.00 -69.31 -41.00
N VAL A 313 -45.80 -69.70 -39.73
CA VAL A 313 -44.56 -69.42 -38.97
C VAL A 313 -43.36 -70.23 -39.48
N SER A 314 -43.57 -71.43 -40.05
CA SER A 314 -42.48 -72.31 -40.51
C SER A 314 -41.92 -71.93 -41.88
N THR A 315 -42.77 -71.45 -42.78
CA THR A 315 -42.44 -71.21 -44.19
C THR A 315 -42.40 -69.73 -44.57
N ALA A 316 -42.85 -68.85 -43.68
CA ALA A 316 -43.12 -67.43 -43.95
C ALA A 316 -44.09 -67.16 -45.12
N ARG A 317 -44.90 -68.16 -45.50
CA ARG A 317 -45.87 -68.02 -46.59
C ARG A 317 -47.08 -67.22 -46.13
N CYS A 318 -47.51 -66.26 -46.95
CA CYS A 318 -48.79 -65.57 -46.77
C CYS A 318 -49.93 -66.52 -47.16
N LEU A 319 -50.75 -66.93 -46.19
CA LEU A 319 -51.94 -67.75 -46.42
C LEU A 319 -53.10 -66.90 -46.94
N ARG A 320 -53.36 -65.78 -46.27
CA ARG A 320 -54.52 -64.93 -46.54
C ARG A 320 -54.19 -63.47 -46.33
N THR A 321 -54.70 -62.63 -47.22
CA THR A 321 -54.67 -61.18 -47.11
C THR A 321 -56.10 -60.68 -47.02
N LEU A 322 -56.39 -59.85 -46.01
CA LEU A 322 -57.69 -59.24 -45.77
C LEU A 322 -57.55 -57.72 -45.87
N PRO A 323 -58.11 -57.08 -46.91
CA PRO A 323 -58.16 -55.62 -47.00
C PRO A 323 -59.25 -55.05 -46.10
N LEU A 324 -58.88 -54.13 -45.21
CA LEU A 324 -59.79 -53.40 -44.31
C LEU A 324 -59.97 -51.93 -44.74
N GLY A 325 -59.14 -51.43 -45.66
CA GLY A 325 -59.28 -50.10 -46.27
C GLY A 325 -58.82 -48.92 -45.43
N SER A 326 -58.38 -49.16 -44.19
CA SER A 326 -57.78 -48.16 -43.31
C SER A 326 -56.65 -48.75 -42.49
N VAL A 327 -55.80 -47.87 -41.95
CA VAL A 327 -54.56 -48.24 -41.23
C VAL A 327 -54.87 -49.13 -40.04
N VAL A 328 -54.22 -50.29 -39.95
CA VAL A 328 -54.43 -51.23 -38.85
C VAL A 328 -53.59 -50.83 -37.64
N LYS A 329 -54.24 -50.48 -36.53
CA LYS A 329 -53.58 -49.98 -35.31
C LYS A 329 -53.19 -51.07 -34.33
N SER A 330 -54.01 -52.11 -34.18
CA SER A 330 -53.74 -53.23 -33.27
C SER A 330 -54.38 -54.50 -33.79
N VAL A 331 -53.67 -55.61 -33.67
CA VAL A 331 -54.20 -56.95 -33.95
C VAL A 331 -53.89 -57.85 -32.77
N ALA A 332 -54.87 -58.62 -32.33
CA ALA A 332 -54.71 -59.60 -31.27
C ALA A 332 -55.46 -60.89 -31.58
N TRP A 333 -54.77 -62.02 -31.48
CA TRP A 333 -55.40 -63.33 -31.42
C TRP A 333 -56.12 -63.51 -30.10
N ASN A 334 -57.25 -64.21 -30.13
CA ASN A 334 -57.85 -64.75 -28.93
C ASN A 334 -56.88 -65.75 -28.28
N PRO A 335 -56.55 -65.62 -26.98
CA PRO A 335 -55.66 -66.55 -26.28
C PRO A 335 -56.25 -67.96 -26.13
N ASN A 336 -57.56 -68.16 -26.30
CA ASN A 336 -58.20 -69.47 -26.16
C ASN A 336 -57.92 -70.36 -27.40
N PRO A 337 -57.25 -71.52 -27.25
CA PRO A 337 -56.88 -72.38 -28.39
C PRO A 337 -58.08 -72.97 -29.14
N ASN A 338 -59.25 -73.06 -28.51
CA ASN A 338 -60.45 -73.65 -29.12
C ASN A 338 -61.21 -72.66 -30.03
N ILE A 339 -60.87 -71.37 -29.98
CA ILE A 339 -61.60 -70.31 -30.70
C ILE A 339 -60.64 -69.59 -31.63
N CYS A 340 -60.79 -69.81 -32.94
CA CYS A 340 -60.04 -69.11 -33.97
C CYS A 340 -60.65 -67.72 -34.25
N LEU A 341 -60.36 -66.75 -33.37
CA LEU A 341 -60.84 -65.37 -33.49
C LEU A 341 -59.66 -64.39 -33.44
N VAL A 342 -59.68 -63.42 -34.35
CA VAL A 342 -58.70 -62.33 -34.41
C VAL A 342 -59.45 -61.01 -34.27
N ALA A 343 -59.09 -60.23 -33.25
CA ALA A 343 -59.56 -58.87 -33.09
C ALA A 343 -58.64 -57.93 -33.87
N VAL A 344 -59.24 -57.06 -34.68
CA VAL A 344 -58.53 -56.05 -35.46
C VAL A 344 -59.09 -54.68 -35.12
N ALA A 345 -58.24 -53.80 -34.64
CA ALA A 345 -58.53 -52.39 -34.44
C ALA A 345 -57.95 -51.60 -35.61
N VAL A 346 -58.82 -50.87 -36.30
CA VAL A 346 -58.50 -50.03 -37.47
C VAL A 346 -58.67 -48.56 -37.11
#